data_AF-A0A956L218-F1
#
_entry.id   AF-A0A956L218-F1
#
_cell.length_a   1.000
_cell.length_b   1.000
_cell.length_c   1.000
_cell.angle_alpha   90.00
_cell.angle_beta   90.00
_cell.angle_gamma   90.00
#
_symmetry.space_group_name_H-M   'P 1'
#
loop_
_entity.id
_entity.type
_entity.pdbx_description
1 polymer ?
#
loop_
_entity_poly.entity_id
_entity_poly.type
_entity_poly.pdbx_seq_one_letter_code
_entity_poly.pdbx_strand_id
1 'polypeptide(L)'
;LPIYQFREFGNHLGHLSCTGRALEHVFEHLRAQRPGLRLRAFVSATGSAGTIAAGDHLKEALGAQIVAVEALECPTLLLNGFGEHNIQGIGDKHVPFIHNVYGTDYVAAVSDRATDALGVLFDHPEGRAYLRERRGVDPGVVAALGGLGLSGIANVLAAIKLARYRGLGPDDAIITVATDGAAMYGSERQKALQTRFGGRFDAIAAAESFGEHLAGMSTDHLLETTHADRTRMFNLGYFTWVEQQGVALEDFVARREPSFWLGLRELLPRWDAMIEAFNEETGAAARA
;
A
#
# COMPACT_ATOMS: atom_id res chain seq x y z
N LEU A 1 -0.08 16.64 23.03
CA LEU A 1 1.12 15.99 22.46
C LEU A 1 0.81 15.64 21.00
N PRO A 2 1.72 15.87 20.05
CA PRO A 2 1.52 15.43 18.67
C PRO A 2 1.34 13.90 18.65
N ILE A 3 0.35 13.42 17.87
CA ILE A 3 0.01 12.01 17.73
C ILE A 3 1.15 11.30 16.98
N TYR A 4 1.72 10.23 17.54
CA TYR A 4 2.82 9.50 16.91
C TYR A 4 2.31 8.31 16.10
N GLN A 5 1.86 8.58 14.87
CA GLN A 5 1.14 7.65 13.98
C GLN A 5 1.74 6.23 13.82
N PHE A 6 3.03 6.05 14.10
CA PHE A 6 3.74 4.77 13.99
C PHE A 6 3.52 3.82 15.18
N ARG A 7 2.98 4.32 16.30
CA ARG A 7 2.69 3.52 17.50
C ARG A 7 1.25 3.54 17.99
N GLU A 8 0.39 4.36 17.37
CA GLU A 8 -0.99 4.53 17.80
C GLU A 8 -1.89 3.47 17.17
N PHE A 9 -2.32 2.47 17.95
CA PHE A 9 -3.16 1.37 17.45
C PHE A 9 -4.52 1.82 16.88
N GLY A 10 -4.99 3.02 17.21
CA GLY A 10 -6.16 3.63 16.57
C GLY A 10 -6.00 3.80 15.06
N ASN A 11 -4.77 4.05 14.58
CA ASN A 11 -4.46 4.09 13.15
C ASN A 11 -4.71 2.72 12.48
N HIS A 12 -4.18 1.65 13.06
CA HIS A 12 -4.40 0.28 12.60
C HIS A 12 -5.89 -0.10 12.65
N LEU A 13 -6.55 0.12 13.79
CA LEU A 13 -7.94 -0.27 14.02
C LEU A 13 -8.94 0.51 13.15
N GLY A 14 -8.66 1.79 12.85
CA GLY A 14 -9.47 2.58 11.94
C GLY A 14 -9.46 1.99 10.52
N HIS A 15 -8.31 1.57 10.01
CA HIS A 15 -8.24 0.94 8.70
C HIS A 15 -8.79 -0.49 8.68
N LEU A 16 -8.60 -1.25 9.75
CA LEU A 16 -9.22 -2.57 9.91
C LEU A 16 -10.75 -2.47 9.84
N SER A 17 -11.34 -1.57 10.63
CA SER A 17 -12.80 -1.47 10.78
C SER A 17 -13.48 -0.67 9.68
N CYS A 18 -12.88 0.40 9.16
CA CYS A 18 -13.51 1.25 8.14
C CYS A 18 -13.04 0.86 6.73
N THR A 19 -11.73 0.93 6.47
CA THR A 19 -11.18 0.66 5.13
C THR A 19 -11.38 -0.80 4.72
N GLY A 20 -11.12 -1.75 5.62
CA GLY A 20 -11.34 -3.18 5.37
C GLY A 20 -12.77 -3.48 4.95
N ARG A 21 -13.76 -2.99 5.70
CA ARG A 21 -15.19 -3.17 5.40
C ARG A 21 -15.61 -2.48 4.11
N ALA A 22 -15.09 -1.29 3.82
CA ALA A 22 -15.37 -0.60 2.57
C ALA A 22 -14.85 -1.39 1.36
N LEU A 23 -13.64 -1.93 1.44
CA LEU A 23 -13.04 -2.75 0.38
C LEU A 23 -13.77 -4.09 0.21
N GLU A 24 -14.21 -4.72 1.30
CA GLU A 24 -15.07 -5.90 1.25
C GLU A 24 -16.36 -5.58 0.50
N HIS A 25 -17.03 -4.47 0.82
CA HIS A 25 -18.26 -4.07 0.14
C HIS A 25 -18.06 -3.85 -1.37
N VAL A 26 -16.97 -3.18 -1.76
CA VAL A 26 -16.60 -3.00 -3.17
C VAL A 26 -16.38 -4.35 -3.85
N PHE A 27 -15.65 -5.27 -3.21
CA PHE A 27 -15.41 -6.60 -3.75
C PHE A 27 -16.72 -7.38 -3.94
N GLU A 28 -17.58 -7.39 -2.93
CA GLU A 28 -18.86 -8.11 -2.97
C GLU A 28 -19.78 -7.57 -4.07
N HIS A 29 -19.81 -6.25 -4.26
CA HIS A 29 -20.54 -5.63 -5.37
C HIS A 29 -20.04 -6.11 -6.74
N LEU A 30 -18.72 -6.20 -6.94
CA LEU A 30 -18.12 -6.71 -8.17
C LEU A 30 -18.36 -8.20 -8.34
N ARG A 31 -18.26 -8.99 -7.26
CA ARG A 31 -18.51 -10.43 -7.25
C ARG A 31 -19.96 -10.76 -7.59
N ALA A 32 -20.93 -9.93 -7.18
CA ALA A 32 -22.34 -10.10 -7.56
C ALA A 32 -22.55 -10.01 -9.09
N GLN A 33 -21.75 -9.20 -9.77
CA GLN A 33 -21.77 -9.06 -11.24
C GLN A 33 -20.91 -10.13 -11.94
N ARG A 34 -19.93 -10.69 -11.23
CA ARG A 34 -18.99 -11.72 -11.71
C ARG A 34 -18.86 -12.85 -10.69
N PRO A 35 -19.80 -13.81 -10.65
CA PRO A 35 -19.85 -14.82 -9.58
C PRO A 35 -18.60 -15.69 -9.42
N GLY A 36 -17.76 -15.82 -10.46
CA GLY A 36 -16.49 -16.53 -10.41
C GLY A 36 -15.33 -15.73 -9.78
N LEU A 37 -15.52 -14.44 -9.48
CA LEU A 37 -14.46 -13.56 -8.99
C LEU A 37 -14.01 -13.93 -7.58
N ARG A 38 -12.70 -14.10 -7.39
CA ARG A 38 -12.07 -14.46 -6.12
C ARG A 38 -11.07 -13.41 -5.70
N LEU A 39 -11.21 -12.89 -4.49
CA LEU A 39 -10.19 -12.00 -3.92
C LEU A 39 -8.96 -12.83 -3.57
N ARG A 40 -7.80 -12.46 -4.13
CA ARG A 40 -6.54 -13.14 -3.89
C ARG A 40 -5.63 -12.39 -2.95
N ALA A 41 -5.60 -11.06 -3.06
CA ALA A 41 -4.72 -10.27 -2.24
C ALA A 41 -5.21 -8.85 -2.03
N PHE A 42 -4.76 -8.28 -0.92
CA PHE A 42 -4.73 -6.86 -0.66
C PHE A 42 -3.27 -6.38 -0.69
N VAL A 43 -3.01 -5.36 -1.52
CA VAL A 43 -1.69 -4.77 -1.70
C VAL A 43 -1.71 -3.36 -1.11
N SER A 44 -0.74 -3.05 -0.25
CA SER A 44 -0.59 -1.71 0.31
C SER A 44 0.86 -1.42 0.64
N ALA A 45 1.34 -0.26 0.18
CA ALA A 45 2.61 0.27 0.57
C ALA A 45 2.62 0.68 2.04
N THR A 46 3.74 0.45 2.70
CA THR A 46 3.90 0.67 4.13
C THR A 46 4.65 1.96 4.40
N GLY A 47 3.92 2.99 4.85
CA GLY A 47 4.45 4.10 5.64
C GLY A 47 4.25 3.79 7.13
N SER A 48 3.26 4.42 7.76
CA SER A 48 2.88 4.13 9.16
C SER A 48 2.33 2.72 9.43
N ALA A 49 2.03 1.94 8.38
CA ALA A 49 1.37 0.63 8.43
C ALA A 49 -0.08 0.65 8.98
N GLY A 50 -0.74 1.80 8.96
CA GLY A 50 -2.18 1.89 9.21
C GLY A 50 -3.00 1.16 8.14
N THR A 51 -2.92 1.62 6.89
CA THR A 51 -3.76 1.12 5.79
C THR A 51 -3.63 -0.37 5.52
N ILE A 52 -2.44 -0.96 5.71
CA ILE A 52 -2.21 -2.39 5.49
C ILE A 52 -3.06 -3.27 6.43
N ALA A 53 -3.53 -2.73 7.57
CA ALA A 53 -4.45 -3.39 8.49
C ALA A 53 -5.83 -3.72 7.88
N ALA A 54 -6.24 -3.01 6.81
CA ALA A 54 -7.42 -3.41 6.03
C ALA A 54 -7.27 -4.84 5.47
N GLY A 55 -6.03 -5.27 5.23
CA GLY A 55 -5.70 -6.63 4.83
C GLY A 55 -6.04 -7.67 5.90
N ASP A 56 -5.93 -7.36 7.19
CA ASP A 56 -6.28 -8.29 8.27
C ASP A 56 -7.78 -8.60 8.23
N HIS A 57 -8.62 -7.58 8.02
CA HIS A 57 -10.07 -7.75 7.80
C HIS A 57 -10.37 -8.59 6.55
N LEU A 58 -9.78 -8.25 5.40
CA LEU A 58 -10.01 -8.96 4.14
C LEU A 58 -9.48 -10.40 4.17
N LYS A 59 -8.42 -10.66 4.91
CA LYS A 59 -7.88 -12.00 5.13
C LYS A 59 -8.87 -12.86 5.91
N GLU A 60 -9.43 -12.34 6.98
CA GLU A 60 -10.42 -13.07 7.79
C GLU A 60 -11.75 -13.27 7.06
N ALA A 61 -12.27 -12.22 6.41
CA ALA A 61 -13.56 -12.26 5.75
C ALA A 61 -13.55 -13.05 4.42
N LEU A 62 -12.47 -12.90 3.63
CA LEU A 62 -12.43 -13.34 2.23
C LEU A 62 -11.22 -14.22 1.89
N GLY A 63 -10.33 -14.52 2.84
CA GLY A 63 -9.13 -15.33 2.60
C GLY A 63 -8.05 -14.62 1.78
N ALA A 64 -8.07 -13.28 1.73
CA ALA A 64 -7.09 -12.51 0.99
C ALA A 64 -5.68 -12.63 1.58
N GLN A 65 -4.67 -12.69 0.72
CA GLN A 65 -3.27 -12.56 1.12
C GLN A 65 -2.88 -11.08 1.28
N ILE A 66 -1.92 -10.78 2.16
CA ILE A 66 -1.48 -9.41 2.42
C ILE A 66 -0.10 -9.19 1.82
N VAL A 67 0.03 -8.15 0.98
CA VAL A 67 1.29 -7.75 0.35
C VAL A 67 1.70 -6.38 0.87
N ALA A 68 2.82 -6.34 1.59
CA ALA A 68 3.48 -5.11 1.99
C ALA A 68 4.35 -4.60 0.83
N VAL A 69 4.14 -3.35 0.41
CA VAL A 69 4.95 -2.71 -0.63
C VAL A 69 5.95 -1.76 -0.01
N GLU A 70 7.19 -1.82 -0.50
CA GLU A 70 8.28 -0.93 -0.08
C GLU A 70 9.08 -0.42 -1.27
N ALA A 71 9.88 0.62 -1.06
CA ALA A 71 10.77 1.15 -2.09
C ALA A 71 11.99 0.25 -2.25
N LEU A 72 12.34 -0.11 -3.48
CA LEU A 72 13.50 -0.95 -3.77
C LEU A 72 14.82 -0.30 -3.38
N GLU A 73 14.90 1.02 -3.50
CA GLU A 73 16.08 1.81 -3.15
C GLU A 73 16.26 1.97 -1.64
N CYS A 74 15.24 1.63 -0.84
CA CYS A 74 15.31 1.63 0.63
C CYS A 74 14.40 0.54 1.23
N PRO A 75 14.70 -0.75 1.01
CA PRO A 75 13.76 -1.80 1.35
C PRO A 75 13.92 -2.22 2.81
N THR A 76 12.99 -1.80 3.66
CA THR A 76 13.02 -2.03 5.12
C THR A 76 12.86 -3.49 5.48
N LEU A 77 11.83 -4.15 4.97
CA LEU A 77 11.50 -5.53 5.27
C LEU A 77 12.43 -6.50 4.54
N LEU A 78 12.82 -6.22 3.29
CA LEU A 78 13.76 -7.10 2.59
C LEU A 78 15.21 -6.91 3.05
N LEU A 79 15.72 -5.67 3.17
CA LEU A 79 17.16 -5.40 3.39
C LEU A 79 17.45 -4.33 4.46
N ASN A 80 16.62 -4.24 5.51
CA ASN A 80 16.87 -3.41 6.69
C ASN A 80 16.96 -1.89 6.44
N GLY A 81 16.36 -1.38 5.36
CA GLY A 81 16.02 0.04 5.24
C GLY A 81 17.20 0.98 4.95
N PHE A 82 18.26 0.47 4.34
CA PHE A 82 19.39 1.30 3.90
C PHE A 82 19.10 1.93 2.54
N GLY A 83 19.28 3.25 2.42
CA GLY A 83 19.13 4.02 1.18
C GLY A 83 18.14 5.18 1.29
N GLU A 84 17.71 5.71 0.15
CA GLU A 84 16.73 6.80 0.01
C GLU A 84 15.93 6.58 -1.27
N HIS A 85 14.70 7.07 -1.31
CA HIS A 85 13.80 6.90 -2.45
C HIS A 85 12.86 8.08 -2.63
N ASN A 86 12.29 8.22 -3.82
CA ASN A 86 11.32 9.27 -4.14
C ASN A 86 9.84 8.87 -3.94
N ILE A 87 9.53 7.61 -3.64
CA ILE A 87 8.14 7.18 -3.43
C ILE A 87 7.60 7.80 -2.14
N GLN A 88 6.91 8.93 -2.23
CA GLN A 88 6.47 9.69 -1.06
C GLN A 88 5.38 8.95 -0.27
N GLY A 89 5.42 9.12 1.06
CA GLY A 89 4.42 8.58 1.99
C GLY A 89 4.64 7.11 2.40
N ILE A 90 5.76 6.49 2.01
CA ILE A 90 6.11 5.11 2.34
C ILE A 90 7.57 5.04 2.83
N GLY A 91 7.99 3.89 3.38
CA GLY A 91 9.41 3.58 3.57
C GLY A 91 10.12 4.34 4.69
N ASP A 92 9.65 4.21 5.93
CA ASP A 92 10.20 4.96 7.08
C ASP A 92 11.51 4.41 7.68
N LYS A 93 12.26 3.57 6.95
CA LYS A 93 13.52 2.92 7.38
C LYS A 93 13.43 2.11 8.68
N HIS A 94 12.23 1.88 9.19
CA HIS A 94 11.94 1.08 10.38
C HIS A 94 10.62 0.35 10.19
N VAL A 95 10.40 -0.70 10.97
CA VAL A 95 9.13 -1.42 11.01
C VAL A 95 8.20 -0.71 12.01
N PRO A 96 7.06 -0.11 11.59
CA PRO A 96 6.16 0.57 12.52
C PRO A 96 5.66 -0.34 13.63
N PHE A 97 5.45 0.19 14.83
CA PHE A 97 4.99 -0.60 15.98
C PHE A 97 3.61 -1.21 15.74
N ILE A 98 2.75 -0.51 14.98
CA ILE A 98 1.40 -0.96 14.64
C ILE A 98 1.34 -1.91 13.44
N HIS A 99 2.47 -2.28 12.85
CA HIS A 99 2.49 -3.24 11.74
C HIS A 99 2.35 -4.67 12.28
N ASN A 100 1.24 -5.34 11.93
CA ASN A 100 1.08 -6.78 12.10
C ASN A 100 1.96 -7.57 11.11
N VAL A 101 3.25 -7.66 11.41
CA VAL A 101 4.26 -8.32 10.55
C VAL A 101 3.93 -9.80 10.33
N TYR A 102 3.40 -10.50 11.34
CA TYR A 102 3.06 -11.92 11.22
C TYR A 102 1.86 -12.18 10.30
N GLY A 103 1.02 -11.17 10.07
CA GLY A 103 -0.06 -11.17 9.08
C GLY A 103 0.40 -10.97 7.63
N THR A 104 1.63 -10.52 7.38
CA THR A 104 2.12 -10.19 6.02
C THR A 104 2.51 -11.46 5.27
N ASP A 105 1.92 -11.73 4.11
CA ASP A 105 2.21 -12.93 3.30
C ASP A 105 3.30 -12.69 2.28
N TYR A 106 3.34 -11.50 1.67
CA TYR A 106 4.39 -11.13 0.72
C TYR A 106 4.95 -9.75 1.03
N VAL A 107 6.21 -9.55 0.64
CA VAL A 107 6.83 -8.24 0.55
C VAL A 107 7.23 -8.00 -0.91
N ALA A 108 6.82 -6.88 -1.48
CA ALA A 108 7.13 -6.50 -2.85
C ALA A 108 7.87 -5.17 -2.86
N ALA A 109 9.12 -5.17 -3.31
CA ALA A 109 9.86 -3.93 -3.52
C ALA A 109 9.65 -3.38 -4.94
N VAL A 110 9.40 -2.08 -5.02
CA VAL A 110 9.19 -1.34 -6.27
C VAL A 110 10.17 -0.18 -6.34
N SER A 111 10.83 -0.04 -7.50
CA SER A 111 11.79 1.04 -7.72
C SER A 111 11.09 2.39 -7.87
N ASP A 112 11.64 3.41 -7.23
CA ASP A 112 11.19 4.79 -7.39
C ASP A 112 11.34 5.28 -8.84
N ARG A 113 12.31 4.73 -9.59
CA ARG A 113 12.48 4.98 -11.04
C ARG A 113 11.25 4.59 -11.82
N ALA A 114 10.64 3.46 -11.46
CA ALA A 114 9.44 2.96 -12.12
C ALA A 114 8.25 3.88 -11.83
N THR A 115 8.08 4.32 -10.58
CA THR A 115 6.99 5.25 -10.23
C THR A 115 7.18 6.63 -10.83
N ASP A 116 8.41 7.14 -10.89
CA ASP A 116 8.75 8.43 -11.51
C ASP A 116 8.43 8.40 -13.02
N ALA A 117 8.95 7.39 -13.73
CA ALA A 117 8.77 7.26 -15.18
C ALA A 117 7.31 7.03 -15.57
N LEU A 118 6.60 6.16 -14.85
CA LEU A 118 5.17 5.94 -15.07
C LEU A 118 4.32 7.14 -14.65
N GLY A 119 4.74 7.87 -13.61
CA GLY A 119 4.12 9.13 -13.22
C GLY A 119 4.16 10.17 -14.34
N VAL A 120 5.27 10.25 -15.10
CA VAL A 120 5.36 11.08 -16.31
C VAL A 120 4.51 10.49 -17.45
N LEU A 121 4.58 9.18 -17.68
CA LEU A 121 3.82 8.50 -18.74
C LEU A 121 2.30 8.71 -18.62
N PHE A 122 1.75 8.63 -17.40
CA PHE A 122 0.32 8.74 -17.15
C PHE A 122 -0.21 10.18 -17.25
N ASP A 123 0.68 11.16 -17.13
CA ASP A 123 0.34 12.59 -17.13
C ASP A 123 0.61 13.25 -18.49
N HIS A 124 1.75 12.95 -19.11
CA HIS A 124 2.22 13.63 -20.33
C HIS A 124 1.33 13.31 -21.56
N PRO A 125 1.01 14.29 -22.43
CA PRO A 125 0.16 14.08 -23.60
C PRO A 125 0.63 12.93 -24.50
N GLU A 126 1.92 12.86 -24.80
CA GLU A 126 2.52 11.78 -25.61
C GLU A 126 2.39 10.41 -24.94
N GLY A 127 2.54 10.33 -23.61
CA GLY A 127 2.38 9.08 -22.87
C GLY A 127 0.93 8.59 -22.89
N ARG A 128 -0.02 9.51 -22.68
CA ARG A 128 -1.46 9.21 -22.76
C ARG A 128 -1.90 8.82 -24.17
N ALA A 129 -1.38 9.50 -25.19
CA ALA A 129 -1.59 9.14 -26.58
C ALA A 129 -1.04 7.74 -26.88
N TYR A 130 0.18 7.44 -26.44
CA TYR A 130 0.79 6.12 -26.59
C TYR A 130 -0.05 5.00 -25.94
N LEU A 131 -0.54 5.21 -24.71
CA LEU A 131 -1.39 4.23 -24.02
C LEU A 131 -2.70 3.97 -24.78
N ARG A 132 -3.35 5.01 -25.29
CA ARG A 132 -4.60 4.90 -26.05
C ARG A 132 -4.38 4.27 -27.42
N GLU A 133 -3.48 4.86 -28.21
CA GLU A 133 -3.37 4.60 -29.65
C GLU A 133 -2.52 3.36 -29.94
N ARG A 134 -1.43 3.16 -29.19
CA ARG A 134 -0.56 2.00 -29.38
C ARG A 134 -1.00 0.82 -28.51
N ARG A 135 -1.24 1.06 -27.22
CA ARG A 135 -1.56 -0.02 -26.26
C ARG A 135 -3.04 -0.37 -26.20
N GLY A 136 -3.91 0.44 -26.79
CA GLY A 136 -5.35 0.18 -26.83
C GLY A 136 -6.01 0.27 -25.45
N VAL A 137 -5.40 1.01 -24.52
CA VAL A 137 -5.95 1.17 -23.16
C VAL A 137 -7.18 2.07 -23.24
N ASP A 138 -8.25 1.66 -22.57
CA ASP A 138 -9.50 2.41 -22.51
C ASP A 138 -9.28 3.86 -22.04
N PRO A 139 -9.88 4.88 -22.69
CA PRO A 139 -9.68 6.28 -22.32
C PRO A 139 -10.05 6.62 -20.88
N GLY A 140 -11.07 5.96 -20.31
CA GLY A 140 -11.46 6.11 -18.91
C GLY A 140 -10.39 5.59 -17.96
N VAL A 141 -9.77 4.45 -18.30
CA VAL A 141 -8.61 3.91 -17.56
C VAL A 141 -7.41 4.85 -17.67
N VAL A 142 -7.08 5.35 -18.86
CA VAL A 142 -5.97 6.33 -19.04
C VAL A 142 -6.22 7.60 -18.21
N ALA A 143 -7.47 8.08 -18.15
CA ALA A 143 -7.82 9.21 -17.32
C ALA A 143 -7.64 8.93 -15.82
N ALA A 144 -8.05 7.75 -15.35
CA ALA A 144 -7.88 7.34 -13.96
C ALA A 144 -6.41 7.16 -13.56
N LEU A 145 -5.55 6.63 -14.46
CA LEU A 145 -4.11 6.48 -14.22
C LEU A 145 -3.42 7.82 -13.93
N GLY A 146 -3.85 8.90 -14.59
CA GLY A 146 -3.37 10.26 -14.32
C GLY A 146 -3.72 10.78 -12.92
N GLY A 147 -4.62 10.11 -12.19
CA GLY A 147 -4.98 10.43 -10.81
C GLY A 147 -4.07 9.82 -9.74
N LEU A 148 -3.20 8.86 -10.10
CA LEU A 148 -2.39 8.13 -9.13
C LEU A 148 -1.18 8.95 -8.64
N GLY A 149 -1.02 9.03 -7.32
CA GLY A 149 0.25 9.38 -6.67
C GLY A 149 1.31 8.29 -6.80
N LEU A 150 2.55 8.59 -6.42
CA LEU A 150 3.70 7.68 -6.59
C LEU A 150 3.52 6.35 -5.84
N SER A 151 3.02 6.40 -4.60
CA SER A 151 2.74 5.19 -3.80
C SER A 151 1.58 4.37 -4.36
N GLY A 152 0.58 5.01 -4.98
CA GLY A 152 -0.49 4.34 -5.72
C GLY A 152 0.03 3.59 -6.96
N ILE A 153 0.97 4.19 -7.69
CA ILE A 153 1.66 3.51 -8.79
C ILE A 153 2.48 2.33 -8.28
N ALA A 154 3.21 2.50 -7.17
CA ALA A 154 3.98 1.42 -6.55
C ALA A 154 3.10 0.22 -6.18
N ASN A 155 1.96 0.50 -5.56
CA ASN A 155 0.92 -0.46 -5.24
C ASN A 155 0.42 -1.25 -6.46
N VAL A 156 0.11 -0.57 -7.57
CA VAL A 156 -0.29 -1.22 -8.82
C VAL A 156 0.82 -2.11 -9.38
N LEU A 157 2.07 -1.64 -9.37
CA LEU A 157 3.22 -2.43 -9.81
C LEU A 157 3.42 -3.69 -8.96
N ALA A 158 3.31 -3.58 -7.65
CA ALA A 158 3.36 -4.72 -6.75
C ALA A 158 2.21 -5.72 -6.99
N ALA A 159 1.00 -5.24 -7.26
CA ALA A 159 -0.13 -6.08 -7.65
C ALA A 159 0.15 -6.85 -8.96
N ILE A 160 0.71 -6.18 -9.97
CA ILE A 160 1.11 -6.85 -11.23
C ILE A 160 2.22 -7.88 -10.97
N LYS A 161 3.23 -7.58 -10.13
CA LYS A 161 4.28 -8.53 -9.75
C LYS A 161 3.68 -9.78 -9.10
N LEU A 162 2.80 -9.60 -8.12
CA LEU A 162 2.11 -10.70 -7.46
C LEU A 162 1.30 -11.52 -8.46
N ALA A 163 0.54 -10.86 -9.34
CA ALA A 163 -0.29 -11.53 -10.34
C ALA A 163 0.56 -12.42 -11.27
N ARG A 164 1.73 -11.94 -11.71
CA ARG A 164 2.69 -12.72 -12.51
C ARG A 164 3.28 -13.88 -11.72
N TYR A 165 3.77 -13.62 -10.50
CA TYR A 165 4.39 -14.63 -9.64
C TYR A 165 3.44 -15.78 -9.32
N ARG A 166 2.17 -15.46 -9.05
CA ARG A 166 1.12 -16.42 -8.70
C ARG A 166 0.38 -17.03 -9.88
N GLY A 167 0.65 -16.58 -11.11
CA GLY A 167 -0.07 -17.01 -12.31
C GLY A 167 -1.58 -16.73 -12.22
N LEU A 168 -1.96 -15.55 -11.72
CA LEU A 168 -3.38 -15.20 -11.52
C LEU A 168 -4.12 -15.03 -12.86
N GLY A 169 -5.35 -15.51 -12.89
CA GLY A 169 -6.23 -15.47 -14.06
C GLY A 169 -7.25 -14.32 -14.04
N PRO A 170 -8.13 -14.26 -15.05
CA PRO A 170 -9.12 -13.19 -15.22
C PRO A 170 -10.21 -13.13 -14.13
N ASP A 171 -10.35 -14.20 -13.35
CA ASP A 171 -11.30 -14.30 -12.22
C ASP A 171 -10.62 -14.15 -10.85
N ASP A 172 -9.33 -13.78 -10.84
CA ASP A 172 -8.57 -13.53 -9.63
C ASP A 172 -8.39 -12.01 -9.46
N ALA A 173 -8.96 -11.46 -8.40
CA ALA A 173 -8.91 -10.04 -8.07
C ALA A 173 -7.78 -9.73 -7.08
N ILE A 174 -7.09 -8.62 -7.31
CA ILE A 174 -6.24 -7.97 -6.33
C ILE A 174 -6.85 -6.60 -6.03
N ILE A 175 -6.97 -6.27 -4.76
CA ILE A 175 -7.40 -4.94 -4.31
C ILE A 175 -6.17 -4.18 -3.85
N THR A 176 -6.13 -2.89 -4.19
CA THR A 176 -5.10 -1.98 -3.71
C THR A 176 -5.70 -0.61 -3.48
N VAL A 177 -4.95 0.27 -2.80
CA VAL A 177 -5.33 1.66 -2.55
C VAL A 177 -4.51 2.63 -3.39
N ALA A 178 -5.16 3.66 -3.92
CA ALA A 178 -4.51 4.88 -4.38
C ALA A 178 -4.56 5.88 -3.22
N THR A 179 -3.50 5.90 -2.42
CA THR A 179 -3.41 6.61 -1.14
C THR A 179 -3.66 8.11 -1.27
N ASP A 180 -3.11 8.70 -2.34
CA ASP A 180 -3.26 10.12 -2.58
C ASP A 180 -3.25 10.49 -4.07
N GLY A 181 -3.70 11.72 -4.33
CA GLY A 181 -3.94 12.22 -5.67
C GLY A 181 -2.67 12.74 -6.34
N ALA A 182 -2.55 12.46 -7.63
CA ALA A 182 -1.53 12.96 -8.54
C ALA A 182 -1.25 14.47 -8.47
N ALA A 183 -2.23 15.28 -8.08
CA ALA A 183 -2.12 16.74 -8.01
C ALA A 183 -1.03 17.22 -7.03
N MET A 184 -0.70 16.43 -6.01
CA MET A 184 0.34 16.78 -5.03
C MET A 184 1.77 16.57 -5.54
N TYR A 185 1.94 15.94 -6.71
CA TYR A 185 3.22 15.49 -7.24
C TYR A 185 3.70 16.25 -8.48
N GLY A 186 3.12 17.41 -8.79
CA GLY A 186 3.47 18.18 -9.98
C GLY A 186 4.97 18.53 -10.06
N SER A 187 5.56 18.96 -8.94
CA SER A 187 7.00 19.26 -8.85
C SER A 187 7.87 18.02 -9.02
N GLU A 188 7.47 16.90 -8.42
CA GLU A 188 8.20 15.63 -8.55
C GLU A 188 8.15 15.08 -9.98
N ARG A 189 7.00 15.19 -10.67
CA ARG A 189 6.92 14.85 -12.10
C ARG A 189 7.80 15.73 -12.96
N GLN A 190 7.80 17.04 -12.70
CA GLN A 190 8.66 17.96 -13.44
C GLN A 190 10.14 17.63 -13.20
N LYS A 191 10.52 17.33 -11.96
CA LYS A 191 11.87 16.87 -11.62
C LYS A 191 12.22 15.57 -12.34
N ALA A 192 11.34 14.57 -12.33
CA ALA A 192 11.52 13.32 -13.06
C ALA A 192 11.67 13.55 -14.58
N LEU A 193 10.85 14.42 -15.17
CA LEU A 193 10.96 14.81 -16.58
C LEU A 193 12.35 15.41 -16.89
N GLN A 194 12.87 16.27 -16.03
CA GLN A 194 14.18 16.87 -16.22
C GLN A 194 15.33 15.88 -16.01
N THR A 195 15.31 15.12 -14.92
CA THR A 195 16.44 14.28 -14.49
C THR A 195 16.48 12.93 -15.19
N ARG A 196 15.33 12.34 -15.53
CA ARG A 196 15.23 11.02 -16.16
C ARG A 196 15.15 11.10 -17.68
N PHE A 197 14.55 12.17 -18.22
CA PHE A 197 14.25 12.30 -19.66
C PHE A 197 14.89 13.53 -20.32
N GLY A 198 15.75 14.28 -19.61
CA GLY A 198 16.42 15.46 -20.16
C GLY A 198 15.45 16.57 -20.60
N GLY A 199 14.29 16.65 -19.95
CA GLY A 199 13.29 17.68 -20.22
C GLY A 199 12.39 17.41 -21.43
N ARG A 200 12.51 16.26 -22.11
CA ARG A 200 11.70 15.92 -23.28
C ARG A 200 11.10 14.52 -23.14
N PHE A 201 9.79 14.40 -23.36
CA PHE A 201 9.09 13.12 -23.31
C PHE A 201 8.29 12.92 -24.60
N ASP A 202 8.88 12.20 -25.54
CA ASP A 202 8.28 11.88 -26.84
C ASP A 202 7.70 10.45 -26.86
N ALA A 203 7.21 10.03 -28.04
CA ALA A 203 6.65 8.70 -28.21
C ALA A 203 7.66 7.56 -27.97
N ILE A 204 8.96 7.81 -28.15
CA ILE A 204 10.02 6.81 -27.87
C ILE A 204 10.19 6.67 -26.36
N ALA A 205 10.32 7.80 -25.64
CA ALA A 205 10.39 7.80 -24.18
C ALA A 205 9.14 7.16 -23.54
N ALA A 206 7.96 7.39 -24.13
CA ALA A 206 6.72 6.73 -23.71
C ALA A 206 6.78 5.20 -23.90
N ALA A 207 7.29 4.75 -25.05
CA ALA A 207 7.45 3.34 -25.36
C ALA A 207 8.48 2.65 -24.45
N GLU A 208 9.60 3.32 -24.15
CA GLU A 208 10.64 2.84 -23.24
C GLU A 208 10.12 2.75 -21.80
N SER A 209 9.45 3.79 -21.31
CA SER A 209 8.87 3.81 -19.95
C SER A 209 7.84 2.69 -19.75
N PHE A 210 6.94 2.50 -20.72
CA PHE A 210 5.99 1.39 -20.70
C PHE A 210 6.70 0.03 -20.83
N GLY A 211 7.67 -0.06 -21.74
CA GLY A 211 8.43 -1.28 -22.03
C GLY A 211 9.20 -1.78 -20.81
N GLU A 212 9.92 -0.89 -20.15
CA GLU A 212 10.75 -1.21 -18.98
C GLU A 212 9.89 -1.48 -17.75
N HIS A 213 8.95 -0.59 -17.42
CA HIS A 213 8.31 -0.59 -16.11
C HIS A 213 6.94 -1.28 -16.04
N LEU A 214 6.32 -1.62 -17.18
CA LEU A 214 5.05 -2.37 -17.21
C LEU A 214 5.17 -3.67 -17.99
N ALA A 215 5.60 -3.62 -19.26
CA ALA A 215 5.64 -4.82 -20.10
C ALA A 215 6.74 -5.80 -19.62
N GLY A 216 7.96 -5.30 -19.47
CA GLY A 216 9.16 -6.05 -19.12
C GLY A 216 9.34 -6.32 -17.62
N MET A 217 8.40 -5.90 -16.77
CA MET A 217 8.54 -6.05 -15.32
C MET A 217 8.67 -7.52 -14.88
N SER A 218 9.76 -7.86 -14.20
CA SER A 218 9.97 -9.18 -13.61
C SER A 218 9.28 -9.33 -12.26
N THR A 219 9.33 -10.54 -11.70
CA THR A 219 8.89 -10.84 -10.32
C THR A 219 10.04 -10.69 -9.31
N ASP A 220 11.14 -10.03 -9.68
CA ASP A 220 12.29 -9.84 -8.79
C ASP A 220 11.93 -8.95 -7.59
N HIS A 221 12.67 -9.12 -6.51
CA HIS A 221 12.47 -8.42 -5.25
C HIS A 221 11.04 -8.58 -4.69
N LEU A 222 10.47 -9.76 -4.90
CA LEU A 222 9.25 -10.25 -4.28
C LEU A 222 9.63 -11.40 -3.35
N LEU A 223 9.15 -11.35 -2.10
CA LEU A 223 9.36 -12.39 -1.10
C LEU A 223 8.01 -12.97 -0.69
N GLU A 224 7.76 -14.25 -0.96
CA GLU A 224 6.74 -15.03 -0.24
C GLU A 224 7.29 -15.38 1.14
N THR A 225 6.65 -14.88 2.18
CA THR A 225 7.21 -14.92 3.53
C THR A 225 7.01 -16.27 4.20
N THR A 226 8.10 -16.78 4.77
CA THR A 226 8.07 -17.88 5.73
C THR A 226 7.89 -17.36 7.16
N HIS A 227 7.71 -18.26 8.12
CA HIS A 227 7.75 -17.90 9.53
C HIS A 227 9.09 -17.22 9.90
N ALA A 228 10.22 -17.74 9.42
CA ALA A 228 11.54 -17.17 9.69
C ALA A 228 11.68 -15.74 9.13
N ASP A 229 11.11 -15.46 7.96
CA ASP A 229 11.09 -14.13 7.38
C ASP A 229 10.31 -13.15 8.26
N ARG A 230 9.11 -13.55 8.70
CA ARG A 230 8.27 -12.73 9.59
C ARG A 230 8.94 -12.51 10.94
N THR A 231 9.63 -13.52 11.49
CA THR A 231 10.42 -13.36 12.72
C THR A 231 11.58 -12.38 12.53
N ARG A 232 12.32 -12.46 11.42
CA ARG A 232 13.41 -11.51 11.10
C ARG A 232 12.88 -10.08 11.00
N MET A 233 11.81 -9.88 10.23
CA MET A 233 11.16 -8.57 10.05
C MET A 233 10.64 -8.02 11.38
N PHE A 234 10.00 -8.86 12.19
CA PHE A 234 9.52 -8.47 13.51
C PHE A 234 10.69 -8.03 14.40
N ASN A 235 11.77 -8.83 14.45
CA ASN A 235 12.96 -8.53 15.25
C ASN A 235 13.67 -7.25 14.81
N LEU A 236 13.61 -6.87 13.53
CA LEU A 236 14.15 -5.59 13.07
C LEU A 236 13.52 -4.41 13.82
N GLY A 237 12.23 -4.49 14.14
CA GLY A 237 11.53 -3.47 14.93
C GLY A 237 12.07 -3.31 16.36
N TYR A 238 12.79 -4.28 16.91
CA TYR A 238 13.32 -4.24 18.28
C TYR A 238 14.25 -3.05 18.48
N PHE A 239 15.14 -2.80 17.52
CA PHE A 239 16.13 -1.72 17.61
C PHE A 239 15.47 -0.34 17.66
N THR A 240 14.37 -0.16 16.93
CA THR A 240 13.62 1.10 17.01
C THR A 240 12.81 1.17 18.28
N TRP A 241 11.98 0.17 18.57
CA TRP A 241 10.95 0.32 19.60
C TRP A 241 11.48 0.09 21.01
N VAL A 242 12.30 -0.92 21.22
CA VAL A 242 12.83 -1.25 22.55
C VAL A 242 14.07 -0.41 22.85
N GLU A 243 15.10 -0.51 22.01
CA GLU A 243 16.39 0.14 22.28
C GLU A 243 16.33 1.68 22.16
N GLN A 244 15.68 2.20 21.12
CA GLN A 244 15.69 3.65 20.85
C GLN A 244 14.48 4.38 21.46
N GLN A 245 13.29 3.79 21.42
CA GLN A 245 12.04 4.44 21.87
C GLN A 245 11.59 4.02 23.27
N GLY A 246 12.27 3.05 23.90
CA GLY A 246 12.01 2.65 25.30
C GLY A 246 10.69 1.92 25.53
N VAL A 247 10.13 1.28 24.50
CA VAL A 247 8.99 0.36 24.67
C VAL A 247 9.44 -0.85 25.48
N ALA A 248 8.64 -1.27 26.46
CA ALA A 248 8.93 -2.46 27.25
C ALA A 248 9.04 -3.70 26.33
N LEU A 249 10.00 -4.58 26.63
CA LEU A 249 10.24 -5.78 25.81
C LEU A 249 8.98 -6.66 25.74
N GLU A 250 8.26 -6.76 26.85
CA GLU A 250 7.03 -7.53 26.99
C GLU A 250 5.95 -7.00 26.03
N ASP A 251 5.74 -5.68 26.01
CA ASP A 251 4.78 -5.02 25.11
C ASP A 251 5.19 -5.19 23.63
N PHE A 252 6.49 -5.09 23.35
CA PHE A 252 7.00 -5.31 22.01
C PHE A 252 6.73 -6.74 21.54
N VAL A 253 7.03 -7.74 22.37
CA VAL A 253 6.90 -9.18 22.06
C VAL A 253 5.44 -9.64 22.01
N ALA A 254 4.54 -9.06 22.81
CA ALA A 254 3.12 -9.41 22.81
C ALA A 254 2.49 -9.32 21.40
N ARG A 255 2.94 -8.39 20.57
CA ARG A 255 2.51 -8.22 19.17
C ARG A 255 2.81 -9.40 18.24
N ARG A 256 3.61 -10.39 18.66
CA ARG A 256 3.80 -11.63 17.90
C ARG A 256 2.53 -12.48 17.87
N GLU A 257 1.74 -12.41 18.93
CA GLU A 257 0.60 -13.28 19.12
C GLU A 257 -0.65 -12.75 18.39
N PRO A 258 -1.39 -13.59 17.65
CA PRO A 258 -2.66 -13.18 17.03
C PRO A 258 -3.67 -12.64 18.06
N SER A 259 -3.67 -13.18 19.28
CA SER A 259 -4.54 -12.76 20.37
C SER A 259 -4.33 -11.29 20.78
N PHE A 260 -3.12 -10.75 20.64
CA PHE A 260 -2.85 -9.34 20.87
C PHE A 260 -3.68 -8.46 19.91
N TRP A 261 -3.60 -8.74 18.62
CA TRP A 261 -4.30 -7.97 17.58
C TRP A 261 -5.82 -8.14 17.64
N LEU A 262 -6.30 -9.34 17.99
CA LEU A 262 -7.72 -9.58 18.22
C LEU A 262 -8.24 -8.83 19.45
N GLY A 263 -7.47 -8.85 20.56
CA GLY A 263 -7.84 -8.14 21.80
C GLY A 263 -7.93 -6.63 21.63
N LEU A 264 -7.09 -6.03 20.77
CA LEU A 264 -7.18 -4.60 20.46
C LEU A 264 -8.56 -4.17 19.90
N ARG A 265 -9.29 -5.09 19.25
CA ARG A 265 -10.60 -4.79 18.65
C ARG A 265 -11.68 -4.54 19.69
N GLU A 266 -11.48 -4.94 20.95
CA GLU A 266 -12.38 -4.61 22.06
C GLU A 266 -12.46 -3.08 22.33
N LEU A 267 -11.48 -2.32 21.82
CA LEU A 267 -11.48 -0.86 21.92
C LEU A 267 -12.49 -0.21 20.97
N LEU A 268 -12.83 -0.84 19.83
CA LEU A 268 -13.73 -0.28 18.82
C LEU A 268 -15.10 0.12 19.39
N PRO A 269 -15.89 -0.80 20.01
CA PRO A 269 -17.20 -0.42 20.56
C PRO A 269 -17.10 0.59 21.71
N ARG A 270 -15.97 0.64 22.43
CA ARG A 270 -15.74 1.65 23.47
C ARG A 270 -15.52 3.03 22.86
N TRP A 271 -14.73 3.11 21.79
CA TRP A 271 -14.52 4.36 21.06
C TRP A 271 -15.80 4.84 20.38
N ASP A 272 -16.60 3.94 19.80
CA ASP A 272 -17.91 4.30 19.24
C ASP A 272 -18.81 4.94 20.30
N ALA A 273 -18.93 4.33 21.49
CA ALA A 273 -19.71 4.88 22.60
C ALA A 273 -19.18 6.25 23.08
N MET A 274 -17.84 6.43 23.11
CA MET A 274 -17.24 7.72 23.46
C MET A 274 -17.50 8.80 22.40
N ILE A 275 -17.49 8.43 21.11
CA ILE A 275 -17.79 9.32 19.99
C ILE A 275 -19.27 9.72 20.03
N GLU A 276 -20.19 8.79 20.29
CA GLU A 276 -21.61 9.07 20.47
C GLU A 276 -21.85 10.05 21.61
N ALA A 277 -21.30 9.78 22.80
CA ALA A 277 -21.41 10.69 23.95
C ALA A 277 -20.86 12.09 23.65
N PHE A 278 -19.70 12.18 22.98
CA PHE A 278 -19.14 13.47 22.56
C PHE A 278 -20.03 14.20 21.55
N ASN A 279 -20.62 13.48 20.59
CA ASN A 279 -21.52 14.07 19.59
C ASN A 279 -22.83 14.57 20.22
N GLU A 280 -23.33 13.90 21.26
CA GLU A 280 -24.47 14.34 22.07
C GLU A 280 -24.13 15.61 22.85
N GLU A 281 -22.99 15.63 23.55
CA GLU A 281 -22.54 16.78 24.33
C GLU A 281 -22.29 18.04 23.48
N THR A 282 -21.78 17.87 22.26
CA THR A 282 -21.46 18.98 21.34
C THR A 282 -22.64 19.40 20.46
N GLY A 283 -23.76 18.68 20.50
CA GLY A 283 -24.91 18.92 19.63
C GLY A 283 -24.65 18.62 18.14
N ALA A 284 -23.56 17.91 17.82
CA ALA A 284 -23.24 17.48 16.46
C ALA A 284 -24.29 16.52 15.91
N ALA A 285 -24.87 15.68 16.78
CA ALA A 285 -25.95 14.76 16.41
C ALA A 285 -27.27 15.47 16.01
N ALA A 286 -27.49 16.73 16.43
CA ALA A 286 -28.69 17.50 16.08
C ALA A 286 -28.60 18.19 14.70
N ARG A 287 -27.46 18.07 14.00
CA ARG A 287 -27.19 18.74 12.71
C ARG A 287 -27.01 17.78 11.52
N ALA A 288 -27.15 16.47 11.73
CA ALA A 288 -27.14 15.43 10.69
C ALA A 288 -28.57 14.96 10.38
#